data_AF-A0A2N2CDH5-F1
#
_entry.id   AF-A0A2N2CDH5-F1
#
_cell.length_a   1.000
_cell.length_b   1.000
_cell.length_c   1.000
_cell.angle_alpha   90.00
_cell.angle_beta   90.00
_cell.angle_gamma   90.00
#
_symmetry.space_group_name_H-M   'P 1'
#
loop_
_entity.id
_entity.type
_entity.pdbx_description
1 polymer ?
#
loop_
_entity_poly.entity_id
_entity_poly.type
_entity_poly.pdbx_seq_one_letter_code
_entity_poly.pdbx_strand_id
1 'polypeptide(L)'
;MHAWEAIQQSLDYIEDHISDNIKMEKLANVAALSPYYYQRLFKRLVKKPVNEYVKLRRLEKASQALKCNEKRIIDIALGNGFTDHANFTRAFKEAYDMTPEAYRRCPVILNHFIKPDLLLNYVMAEEDIPVITDGIVIEVTRKTLDEPRTFIGIEGEVPENELLVGRSTGIATTGLIWDAFHSRKSNIQQLLSNGNELGILYMGEAREGCCTYMAGAETTLKVKEEGYATYTLPCGEYVVCGFEAETFEELIGPAIYKAHIFMKNHLKKKGLTCGVFAAEKYYDTYSDTNYMEIWLPLSTSQETLKMQKTWDINDGTIKPSMAMIKDYVNSTLFDALCFFIETEYQSKPVLEYSRCSLQYGWNVKYKKSGRSLCTLYPMEGYFIALVVIGERERVEMELSLPLFTEYMQHLYHETKIGMGQKWLMIHVTDEAILEDVKQCIAIRRGRRQ
;
A
#
# COMPACT_ATOMS: atom_id res chain seq x y z
N MET A 1 -1.67 6.01 25.38
CA MET A 1 -1.62 4.98 24.33
C MET A 1 -1.97 5.66 23.02
N HIS A 2 -1.05 5.69 22.07
CA HIS A 2 -1.32 6.19 20.73
C HIS A 2 -2.33 5.26 20.03
N ALA A 3 -3.18 5.80 19.15
CA ALA A 3 -4.21 5.01 18.48
C ALA A 3 -3.65 3.82 17.68
N TRP A 4 -2.40 3.92 17.20
CA TRP A 4 -1.73 2.83 16.49
C TRP A 4 -1.27 1.70 17.43
N GLU A 5 -0.89 1.99 18.68
CA GLU A 5 -0.49 0.97 19.69
C GLU A 5 -1.65 0.03 20.00
N ALA A 6 -2.86 0.58 20.13
CA ALA A 6 -4.07 -0.21 20.36
C ALA A 6 -4.38 -1.17 19.19
N ILE A 7 -4.15 -0.73 17.95
CA ILE A 7 -4.29 -1.61 16.78
C ILE A 7 -3.15 -2.62 16.71
N GLN A 8 -1.91 -2.24 17.05
CA GLN A 8 -0.79 -3.17 17.10
C GLN A 8 -1.07 -4.33 18.06
N GLN A 9 -1.55 -4.05 19.27
CA GLN A 9 -1.96 -5.08 20.24
C GLN A 9 -3.03 -6.03 19.66
N SER A 10 -3.98 -5.50 18.90
CA SER A 10 -4.99 -6.34 18.24
C SER A 10 -4.41 -7.18 17.10
N LEU A 11 -3.41 -6.69 16.37
CA LEU A 11 -2.70 -7.45 15.33
C LEU A 11 -1.92 -8.60 15.94
N ASP A 12 -1.17 -8.32 17.01
CA ASP A 12 -0.38 -9.34 17.73
C ASP A 12 -1.31 -10.44 18.26
N TYR A 13 -2.44 -10.05 18.87
CA TYR A 13 -3.46 -11.01 19.29
C TYR A 13 -3.99 -11.88 18.14
N ILE A 14 -4.23 -11.29 16.95
CA ILE A 14 -4.70 -12.04 15.77
C ILE A 14 -3.65 -13.07 15.34
N GLU A 15 -2.37 -12.70 15.30
CA GLU A 15 -1.30 -13.61 14.86
C GLU A 15 -1.13 -14.82 15.79
N ASP A 16 -1.26 -14.58 17.11
CA ASP A 16 -1.18 -15.62 18.15
C ASP A 16 -2.38 -16.56 18.12
N HIS A 17 -3.55 -16.09 17.68
CA HIS A 17 -4.81 -16.83 17.68
C HIS A 17 -5.32 -17.10 16.25
N ILE A 18 -4.42 -17.16 15.27
CA ILE A 18 -4.78 -17.13 13.86
C ILE A 18 -5.71 -18.26 13.43
N SER A 19 -5.59 -19.44 14.06
CA SER A 19 -6.39 -20.63 13.77
C SER A 19 -7.76 -20.62 14.46
N ASP A 20 -7.97 -19.73 15.43
CA ASP A 20 -9.18 -19.69 16.25
C ASP A 20 -10.33 -18.94 15.57
N ASN A 21 -11.54 -19.11 16.08
CA ASN A 21 -12.66 -18.26 15.67
C ASN A 21 -12.56 -16.88 16.33
N ILE A 22 -11.96 -15.92 15.63
CA ILE A 22 -11.73 -14.55 16.14
C ILE A 22 -13.00 -13.70 15.95
N LYS A 23 -13.58 -13.26 17.07
CA LYS A 23 -14.74 -12.34 17.06
C LYS A 23 -14.30 -10.88 17.08
N MET A 24 -15.02 -10.03 16.34
CA MET A 24 -14.74 -8.60 16.24
C MET A 24 -14.79 -7.90 17.60
N GLU A 25 -15.74 -8.26 18.46
CA GLU A 25 -15.92 -7.68 19.79
C GLU A 25 -14.71 -7.96 20.68
N LYS A 26 -14.11 -9.15 20.53
CA LYS A 26 -12.90 -9.52 21.27
C LYS A 26 -11.72 -8.63 20.87
N LEU A 27 -11.53 -8.39 19.58
CA LEU A 27 -10.46 -7.54 19.07
C LEU A 27 -10.64 -6.07 19.46
N ALA A 28 -11.88 -5.57 19.38
CA ALA A 28 -12.20 -4.22 19.84
C ALA A 28 -11.93 -4.05 21.33
N ASN A 29 -12.24 -5.06 22.15
CA ASN A 29 -11.93 -5.07 23.58
C ASN A 29 -10.42 -5.12 23.85
N VAL A 30 -9.65 -5.92 23.09
CA VAL A 30 -8.18 -5.94 23.19
C VAL A 30 -7.59 -4.55 22.91
N ALA A 31 -8.13 -3.86 21.90
CA ALA A 31 -7.73 -2.49 21.58
C ALA A 31 -8.33 -1.42 22.52
N ALA A 32 -9.19 -1.78 23.47
CA ALA A 32 -9.96 -0.87 24.31
C ALA A 32 -10.78 0.18 23.51
N LEU A 33 -11.35 -0.23 22.38
CA LEU A 33 -12.14 0.60 21.47
C LEU A 33 -13.57 0.06 21.31
N SER A 34 -14.50 0.93 20.90
CA SER A 34 -15.81 0.45 20.44
C SER A 34 -15.68 -0.34 19.13
N PRO A 35 -16.51 -1.37 18.88
CA PRO A 35 -16.39 -2.19 17.66
C PRO A 35 -16.41 -1.39 16.35
N TYR A 36 -17.28 -0.37 16.28
CA TYR A 36 -17.38 0.50 15.10
C TYR A 36 -16.12 1.34 14.88
N TYR A 37 -15.57 1.93 15.96
CA TYR A 37 -14.36 2.73 15.84
C TYR A 37 -13.14 1.87 15.53
N TYR A 38 -13.04 0.70 16.17
CA TYR A 38 -12.00 -0.29 15.93
C TYR A 38 -11.93 -0.70 14.46
N GLN A 39 -13.05 -1.10 13.84
CA GLN A 39 -13.06 -1.53 12.44
C GLN A 39 -12.54 -0.45 11.48
N ARG A 40 -12.99 0.81 11.67
CA ARG A 40 -12.56 1.92 10.83
C ARG A 40 -11.08 2.23 11.04
N LEU A 41 -10.63 2.26 12.29
CA LEU A 41 -9.24 2.56 12.62
C LEU A 41 -8.30 1.45 12.13
N PHE A 42 -8.66 0.18 12.34
CA PHE A 42 -7.95 -0.98 11.83
C PHE A 42 -7.82 -0.91 10.31
N LYS A 43 -8.94 -0.76 9.57
CA LYS A 43 -8.90 -0.66 8.10
C LYS A 43 -8.03 0.51 7.63
N ARG A 44 -8.06 1.64 8.34
CA ARG A 44 -7.25 2.82 7.98
C ARG A 44 -5.75 2.58 8.15
N LEU A 45 -5.35 1.93 9.25
CA LEU A 45 -3.94 1.69 9.59
C LEU A 45 -3.36 0.47 8.89
N VAL A 46 -4.11 -0.64 8.86
CA VAL A 46 -3.73 -1.93 8.28
C VAL A 46 -3.97 -1.99 6.77
N LYS A 47 -4.76 -1.05 6.22
CA LYS A 47 -5.18 -1.00 4.80
C LYS A 47 -6.07 -2.16 4.35
N LYS A 48 -6.46 -3.05 5.27
CA LYS A 48 -7.38 -4.17 5.05
C LYS A 48 -8.44 -4.23 6.14
N PRO A 49 -9.69 -4.59 5.81
CA PRO A 49 -10.66 -5.01 6.82
C PRO A 49 -10.13 -6.20 7.63
N VAL A 50 -10.53 -6.30 8.90
CA VAL A 50 -10.07 -7.34 9.83
C VAL A 50 -10.24 -8.76 9.27
N ASN A 51 -11.42 -9.09 8.73
CA ASN A 51 -11.69 -10.43 8.21
C ASN A 51 -10.83 -10.76 6.98
N GLU A 52 -10.53 -9.75 6.14
CA GLU A 52 -9.64 -9.93 5.00
C GLU A 52 -8.20 -10.12 5.46
N TYR A 53 -7.74 -9.31 6.43
CA TYR A 53 -6.44 -9.49 7.07
C TYR A 53 -6.26 -10.92 7.61
N VAL A 54 -7.18 -11.36 8.49
CA VAL A 54 -7.15 -12.72 9.08
C VAL A 54 -7.12 -13.78 7.97
N LYS A 55 -7.94 -13.65 6.93
CA LYS A 55 -7.97 -14.58 5.81
C LYS A 55 -6.60 -14.66 5.11
N LEU A 56 -5.98 -13.53 4.78
CA LEU A 56 -4.70 -13.50 4.08
C LEU A 56 -3.56 -14.06 4.93
N ARG A 57 -3.53 -13.74 6.23
CA ARG A 57 -2.54 -14.29 7.17
C ARG A 57 -2.67 -15.81 7.35
N ARG A 58 -3.91 -16.34 7.37
CA ARG A 58 -4.16 -17.79 7.36
C ARG A 58 -3.67 -18.46 6.07
N LEU A 59 -3.85 -17.82 4.93
CA LEU A 59 -3.39 -18.35 3.63
C LEU A 59 -1.87 -18.45 3.56
N GLU A 60 -1.13 -17.49 4.12
CA GLU A 60 0.33 -17.55 4.23
C GLU A 60 0.81 -18.70 5.13
N LYS A 61 0.25 -18.84 6.34
CA LYS A 61 0.62 -19.98 7.21
C LYS A 61 0.26 -21.32 6.57
N ALA A 62 -0.85 -21.38 5.84
CA ALA A 62 -1.22 -22.55 5.07
C ALA A 62 -0.28 -22.83 3.89
N SER A 63 0.22 -21.81 3.18
CA SER A 63 1.15 -22.00 2.06
C SER A 63 2.48 -22.59 2.52
N GLN A 64 3.00 -22.14 3.67
CA GLN A 64 4.19 -22.72 4.28
C GLN A 64 3.99 -24.22 4.57
N ALA A 65 2.86 -24.59 5.19
CA ALA A 65 2.53 -25.99 5.47
C ALA A 65 2.30 -26.84 4.21
N LEU A 66 1.90 -26.23 3.08
CA LEU A 66 1.75 -26.95 1.81
C LEU A 66 3.10 -27.38 1.21
N LYS A 67 4.19 -26.65 1.48
CA LYS A 67 5.53 -26.98 0.97
C LYS A 67 6.07 -28.29 1.55
N CYS A 68 5.80 -28.57 2.83
CA CYS A 68 6.33 -29.75 3.53
C CYS A 68 5.66 -31.08 3.13
N ASN A 69 4.51 -31.05 2.44
CA ASN A 69 3.76 -32.22 1.93
C ASN A 69 3.39 -33.35 2.92
N GLU A 70 3.49 -33.13 4.23
CA GLU A 70 3.23 -34.17 5.25
C GLU A 70 1.75 -34.35 5.60
N LYS A 71 0.94 -33.29 5.47
CA LYS A 71 -0.48 -33.28 5.89
C LYS A 71 -1.41 -33.23 4.68
N ARG A 72 -2.63 -33.76 4.79
CA ARG A 72 -3.64 -33.61 3.72
C ARG A 72 -4.04 -32.13 3.62
N ILE A 73 -4.38 -31.67 2.42
CA ILE A 73 -4.75 -30.26 2.16
C ILE A 73 -5.92 -29.83 3.07
N ILE A 74 -6.90 -30.71 3.29
CA ILE A 74 -8.03 -30.42 4.20
C ILE A 74 -7.58 -30.24 5.65
N ASP A 75 -6.62 -31.03 6.14
CA ASP A 75 -6.12 -30.91 7.51
C ASP A 75 -5.35 -29.60 7.70
N ILE A 76 -4.60 -29.17 6.66
CA ILE A 76 -3.93 -27.85 6.63
C ILE A 76 -4.96 -26.73 6.66
N ALA A 77 -6.01 -26.82 5.86
CA ALA A 77 -7.08 -25.82 5.80
C ALA A 77 -7.75 -25.65 7.18
N LEU A 78 -8.21 -26.77 7.77
CA LEU A 78 -8.86 -26.77 9.08
C LEU A 78 -7.90 -26.30 10.20
N GLY A 79 -6.64 -26.75 10.17
CA GLY A 79 -5.61 -26.34 11.13
C GLY A 79 -5.26 -24.85 11.08
N ASN A 80 -5.54 -24.16 9.96
CA ASN A 80 -5.37 -22.72 9.78
C ASN A 80 -6.72 -21.95 9.89
N GLY A 81 -7.75 -22.54 10.48
CA GLY A 81 -9.01 -21.85 10.80
C GLY A 81 -9.98 -21.67 9.63
N PHE A 82 -9.79 -22.36 8.50
CA PHE A 82 -10.83 -22.43 7.46
C PHE A 82 -11.90 -23.44 7.85
N THR A 83 -13.14 -23.19 7.43
CA THR A 83 -14.30 -24.03 7.76
C THR A 83 -14.32 -25.34 6.97
N ASP A 84 -13.84 -25.30 5.74
CA ASP A 84 -13.90 -26.40 4.80
C ASP A 84 -12.90 -26.23 3.66
N HIS A 85 -12.69 -27.32 2.91
CA HIS A 85 -11.74 -27.39 1.80
C HIS A 85 -12.13 -26.48 0.62
N ALA A 86 -13.42 -26.30 0.34
CA ALA A 86 -13.88 -25.52 -0.81
C ALA A 86 -13.63 -24.03 -0.59
N ASN A 87 -13.94 -23.52 0.60
CA ASN A 87 -13.66 -22.15 1.00
C ASN A 87 -12.16 -21.85 0.99
N PHE A 88 -11.34 -22.76 1.54
CA PHE A 88 -9.88 -22.64 1.49
C PHE A 88 -9.35 -22.60 0.05
N THR A 89 -9.76 -23.55 -0.79
CA THR A 89 -9.30 -23.63 -2.19
C THR A 89 -9.67 -22.38 -2.98
N ARG A 90 -10.90 -21.88 -2.79
CA ARG A 90 -11.35 -20.63 -3.42
C ARG A 90 -10.55 -19.44 -2.93
N ALA A 91 -10.38 -19.28 -1.62
CA ALA A 91 -9.63 -18.16 -1.04
C ALA A 91 -8.15 -18.17 -1.47
N PHE A 92 -7.53 -19.35 -1.53
CA PHE A 92 -6.14 -19.53 -1.97
C PHE A 92 -5.99 -19.17 -3.46
N LYS A 93 -6.94 -19.62 -4.29
CA LYS A 93 -6.97 -19.27 -5.72
C LYS A 93 -7.23 -17.78 -5.96
N GLU A 94 -8.12 -17.17 -5.19
CA GLU A 94 -8.37 -15.72 -5.25
C GLU A 94 -7.14 -14.90 -4.84
N ALA A 95 -6.31 -15.40 -3.91
CA ALA A 95 -5.15 -14.69 -3.41
C ALA A 95 -3.90 -14.87 -4.28
N TYR A 96 -3.68 -16.08 -4.82
CA TYR A 96 -2.41 -16.47 -5.45
C TYR A 96 -2.55 -16.94 -6.90
N ASP A 97 -3.75 -16.83 -7.48
CA ASP A 97 -4.06 -17.27 -8.85
C ASP A 97 -3.75 -18.75 -9.15
N MET A 98 -3.66 -19.58 -8.12
CA MET A 98 -3.41 -21.01 -8.23
C MET A 98 -4.13 -21.81 -7.15
N THR A 99 -4.32 -23.11 -7.37
CA THR A 99 -4.93 -23.98 -6.34
C THR A 99 -3.89 -24.44 -5.31
N PRO A 100 -4.30 -24.77 -4.08
CA PRO A 100 -3.40 -25.36 -3.07
C PRO A 100 -2.69 -26.63 -3.56
N GLU A 101 -3.38 -27.44 -4.36
CA GLU A 101 -2.83 -28.68 -4.93
C GLU A 101 -1.77 -28.38 -6.00
N ALA A 102 -2.02 -27.41 -6.88
CA ALA A 102 -1.05 -26.97 -7.87
C ALA A 102 0.21 -26.41 -7.19
N TYR A 103 0.02 -25.57 -6.17
CA TYR A 103 1.11 -25.01 -5.37
C TYR A 103 1.93 -26.08 -4.66
N ARG A 104 1.27 -27.06 -4.03
CA ARG A 104 1.96 -28.19 -3.37
C ARG A 104 2.81 -29.00 -4.34
N ARG A 105 2.32 -29.22 -5.57
CA ARG A 105 3.02 -30.01 -6.59
C ARG A 105 4.22 -29.26 -7.18
N CYS A 106 4.10 -27.95 -7.36
CA CYS A 106 5.14 -27.09 -7.90
C CYS A 106 5.17 -25.77 -7.11
N PRO A 107 5.84 -25.74 -5.95
CA PRO A 107 5.93 -24.53 -5.15
C PRO A 107 6.66 -23.43 -5.92
N VAL A 108 6.11 -22.22 -5.87
CA VAL A 108 6.74 -21.00 -6.37
C VAL A 108 6.84 -19.98 -5.25
N ILE A 109 7.60 -18.91 -5.46
CA ILE A 109 7.59 -17.78 -4.54
C ILE A 109 6.25 -17.03 -4.66
N LEU A 110 5.61 -16.78 -3.54
CA LEU A 110 4.34 -16.07 -3.46
C LEU A 110 4.53 -14.71 -2.79
N ASN A 111 3.85 -13.70 -3.31
CA ASN A 111 3.67 -12.44 -2.60
C ASN A 111 2.62 -12.67 -1.50
N HIS A 112 2.96 -12.37 -0.25
CA HIS A 112 2.07 -12.48 0.89
C HIS A 112 1.67 -11.10 1.42
N PHE A 113 0.49 -11.00 2.05
CA PHE A 113 0.15 -9.83 2.84
C PHE A 113 0.84 -9.93 4.19
N ILE A 114 1.91 -9.18 4.38
CA ILE A 114 2.75 -9.23 5.58
C ILE A 114 2.06 -8.51 6.73
N LYS A 115 2.20 -9.04 7.96
CA LYS A 115 1.79 -8.38 9.20
C LYS A 115 2.43 -6.98 9.24
N PRO A 116 1.64 -5.89 9.22
CA PRO A 116 2.22 -4.56 9.33
C PRO A 116 2.75 -4.35 10.74
N ASP A 117 3.97 -3.83 10.83
CA ASP A 117 4.49 -3.26 12.07
C ASP A 117 4.15 -1.77 12.08
N LEU A 118 3.10 -1.43 12.83
CA LEU A 118 2.61 -0.05 12.88
C LEU A 118 3.61 0.87 13.57
N LEU A 119 4.42 0.36 14.50
CA LEU A 119 5.45 1.10 15.21
C LEU A 119 6.47 1.71 14.23
N LEU A 120 6.82 1.01 13.16
CA LEU A 120 7.79 1.49 12.16
C LEU A 120 7.36 2.78 11.44
N ASN A 121 6.06 3.10 11.44
CA ASN A 121 5.57 4.37 10.89
C ASN A 121 5.80 5.56 11.84
N TYR A 122 6.18 5.29 13.10
CA TYR A 122 6.33 6.28 14.17
C TYR A 122 7.70 6.25 14.85
N VAL A 123 8.50 5.19 14.65
CA VAL A 123 9.89 5.14 15.12
C VAL A 123 10.78 5.96 14.22
N MET A 124 11.66 6.72 14.86
CA MET A 124 12.65 7.54 14.20
C MET A 124 13.84 6.65 13.82
N ALA A 125 14.06 6.45 12.53
CA ALA A 125 15.34 5.96 12.06
C ALA A 125 16.42 7.03 12.33
N GLU A 126 17.52 6.60 12.94
CA GLU A 126 18.79 7.32 12.99
C GLU A 126 19.80 6.51 12.18
N GLU A 127 20.69 7.20 11.44
CA GLU A 127 21.74 6.51 10.70
C GLU A 127 22.70 5.86 11.70
N ASP A 128 23.23 4.68 11.36
CA ASP A 128 24.19 3.94 12.17
C ASP A 128 23.64 3.48 13.55
N ILE A 129 22.32 3.42 13.70
CA ILE A 129 21.65 2.84 14.86
C ILE A 129 20.74 1.69 14.39
N PRO A 130 21.07 0.43 14.75
CA PRO A 130 20.24 -0.71 14.38
C PRO A 130 18.91 -0.69 15.14
N VAL A 131 17.83 -1.02 14.44
CA VAL A 131 16.49 -1.22 14.99
C VAL A 131 16.15 -2.69 14.92
N ILE A 132 15.71 -3.25 16.05
CA ILE A 132 15.31 -4.65 16.16
C ILE A 132 13.79 -4.72 16.25
N THR A 133 13.15 -5.48 15.35
CA THR A 133 11.69 -5.69 15.31
C THR A 133 11.34 -7.09 14.81
N ASP A 134 10.53 -7.84 15.57
CA ASP A 134 10.15 -9.24 15.31
C ASP A 134 11.35 -10.11 14.88
N GLY A 135 12.46 -10.06 15.61
CA GLY A 135 13.66 -10.86 15.31
C GLY A 135 14.48 -10.38 14.11
N ILE A 136 14.08 -9.29 13.44
CA ILE A 136 14.79 -8.71 12.31
C ILE A 136 15.60 -7.52 12.79
N VAL A 137 16.89 -7.50 12.46
CA VAL A 137 17.77 -6.34 12.68
C VAL A 137 17.82 -5.53 11.39
N ILE A 138 17.58 -4.22 11.48
CA ILE A 138 17.58 -3.29 10.34
C ILE A 138 18.46 -2.11 10.67
N GLU A 139 19.37 -1.74 9.77
CA GLU A 139 20.27 -0.62 9.93
C GLU A 139 20.36 0.19 8.64
N VAL A 140 20.34 1.52 8.78
CA VAL A 140 20.54 2.44 7.64
C VAL A 140 21.88 3.13 7.79
N THR A 141 22.71 3.00 6.77
CA THR A 141 24.06 3.57 6.69
C THR A 141 24.25 4.34 5.39
N ARG A 142 25.33 5.12 5.29
CA ARG A 142 25.80 5.68 4.03
C ARG A 142 27.01 4.92 3.54
N LYS A 143 27.03 4.58 2.26
CA LYS A 143 28.17 3.91 1.64
C LYS A 143 28.57 4.65 0.36
N THR A 144 29.86 4.69 0.10
CA THR A 144 30.42 5.16 -1.17
C THR A 144 30.88 3.96 -1.98
N LEU A 145 30.49 3.92 -3.24
CA LEU A 145 31.01 2.96 -4.21
C LEU A 145 32.07 3.67 -5.06
N ASP A 146 33.34 3.31 -4.84
CA ASP A 146 34.48 3.95 -5.53
C ASP A 146 34.64 3.45 -6.97
N GLU A 147 34.35 2.17 -7.22
CA GLU A 147 34.45 1.54 -8.53
C GLU A 147 33.10 0.96 -8.97
N PRO A 148 32.71 1.11 -10.25
CA PRO A 148 31.45 0.56 -10.74
C PRO A 148 31.45 -0.96 -10.68
N ARG A 149 30.32 -1.55 -10.29
CA ARG A 149 30.15 -3.01 -10.21
C ARG A 149 29.16 -3.48 -11.27
N THR A 150 29.58 -4.41 -12.12
CA THR A 150 28.76 -4.90 -13.24
C THR A 150 28.15 -6.25 -12.92
N PHE A 151 26.88 -6.39 -13.28
CA PHE A 151 26.06 -7.58 -13.06
C PHE A 151 25.47 -8.03 -14.40
N ILE A 152 25.37 -9.34 -14.57
CA ILE A 152 24.76 -10.00 -15.72
C ILE A 152 23.66 -10.94 -15.24
N GLY A 153 22.53 -10.97 -15.93
CA GLY A 153 21.35 -11.65 -15.43
C GLY A 153 20.18 -11.74 -16.39
N ILE A 154 19.02 -12.09 -15.82
CA ILE A 154 17.75 -12.15 -16.53
C ILE A 154 16.91 -10.94 -16.14
N GLU A 155 16.42 -10.24 -17.15
CA GLU A 155 15.53 -9.10 -17.01
C GLU A 155 14.08 -9.53 -17.25
N GLY A 156 13.14 -8.90 -16.53
CA GLY A 156 11.71 -9.04 -16.74
C GLY A 156 10.95 -7.79 -16.32
N GLU A 157 9.66 -7.77 -16.65
CA GLU A 157 8.76 -6.69 -16.26
C GLU A 157 7.99 -7.07 -15.00
N VAL A 158 8.03 -6.20 -13.99
CA VAL A 158 7.31 -6.36 -12.73
C VAL A 158 6.16 -5.36 -12.69
N PRO A 159 4.90 -5.81 -12.48
CA PRO A 159 3.76 -4.92 -12.31
C PRO A 159 3.94 -3.93 -11.15
N GLU A 160 3.50 -2.68 -11.32
CA GLU A 160 3.66 -1.64 -10.28
C GLU A 160 2.99 -1.98 -8.94
N ASN A 161 1.91 -2.76 -8.96
CA ASN A 161 1.21 -3.23 -7.76
C ASN A 161 1.99 -4.29 -6.96
N GLU A 162 3.03 -4.90 -7.53
CA GLU A 162 3.95 -5.81 -6.84
C GLU A 162 5.15 -5.09 -6.20
N LEU A 163 5.44 -3.86 -6.61
CA LEU A 163 6.58 -3.08 -6.07
C LEU A 163 6.41 -2.71 -4.60
N LEU A 164 5.17 -2.68 -4.11
CA LEU A 164 4.86 -2.54 -2.70
C LEU A 164 4.90 -3.91 -2.03
N VAL A 165 6.12 -4.42 -1.84
CA VAL A 165 6.37 -5.72 -1.19
C VAL A 165 5.50 -5.85 0.06
N GLY A 166 4.92 -7.03 0.27
CA GLY A 166 4.16 -7.35 1.46
C GLY A 166 2.76 -6.74 1.57
N ARG A 167 2.24 -6.05 0.54
CA ARG A 167 0.87 -5.46 0.55
C ARG A 167 -0.10 -6.11 -0.45
N SER A 168 0.41 -6.84 -1.42
CA SER A 168 -0.36 -7.58 -2.41
C SER A 168 -0.18 -9.08 -2.23
N THR A 169 -1.09 -9.85 -2.84
CA THR A 169 -0.95 -11.30 -2.94
C THR A 169 -0.91 -11.70 -4.41
N GLY A 170 -0.22 -12.80 -4.69
CA GLY A 170 -0.07 -13.31 -6.04
C GLY A 170 1.15 -14.22 -6.15
N ILE A 171 1.43 -14.67 -7.37
CA ILE A 171 2.74 -15.22 -7.70
C ILE A 171 3.74 -14.06 -7.73
N ALA A 172 4.90 -14.23 -7.09
CA ALA A 172 5.92 -13.20 -7.12
C ALA A 172 6.59 -13.17 -8.50
N THR A 173 6.35 -12.11 -9.27
CA THR A 173 6.98 -11.96 -10.60
C THR A 173 8.50 -11.91 -10.48
N THR A 174 9.02 -11.24 -9.46
CA THR A 174 10.46 -11.24 -9.12
C THR A 174 10.98 -12.64 -8.83
N GLY A 175 10.21 -13.47 -8.13
CA GLY A 175 10.57 -14.87 -7.86
C GLY A 175 10.72 -15.70 -9.13
N LEU A 176 9.83 -15.51 -10.12
CA LEU A 176 9.96 -16.17 -11.42
C LEU A 176 11.20 -15.71 -12.20
N ILE A 177 11.57 -14.43 -12.09
CA ILE A 177 12.80 -13.88 -12.70
C ILE A 177 14.03 -14.49 -12.03
N TRP A 178 14.03 -14.64 -10.70
CA TRP A 178 15.08 -15.32 -9.94
C TRP A 178 15.21 -16.80 -10.32
N ASP A 179 14.10 -17.53 -10.38
CA ASP A 179 14.09 -18.94 -10.82
C ASP A 179 14.67 -19.09 -12.24
N ALA A 180 14.27 -18.20 -13.15
CA ALA A 180 14.79 -18.16 -14.51
C ALA A 180 16.30 -17.87 -14.54
N PHE A 181 16.76 -16.91 -13.73
CA PHE A 181 18.18 -16.60 -13.58
C PHE A 181 18.97 -17.79 -13.03
N HIS A 182 18.57 -18.36 -11.90
CA HIS A 182 19.28 -19.49 -11.27
C HIS A 182 19.31 -20.73 -12.18
N SER A 183 18.26 -20.99 -12.97
CA SER A 183 18.24 -22.10 -13.94
C SER A 183 19.26 -21.95 -15.08
N ARG A 184 19.70 -20.72 -15.37
CA ARG A 184 20.64 -20.39 -16.45
C ARG A 184 22.01 -19.92 -15.95
N LYS A 185 22.14 -19.62 -14.65
CA LYS A 185 23.35 -19.05 -14.02
C LYS A 185 24.60 -19.87 -14.33
N SER A 186 24.51 -21.20 -14.37
CA SER A 186 25.65 -22.09 -14.67
C SER A 186 26.23 -21.91 -16.08
N ASN A 187 25.50 -21.30 -17.00
CA ASN A 187 25.96 -21.05 -18.38
C ASN A 187 26.83 -19.79 -18.48
N ILE A 188 26.82 -18.94 -17.45
CA ILE A 188 27.56 -17.68 -17.43
C ILE A 188 28.99 -17.94 -16.95
N GLN A 189 29.96 -17.93 -17.87
CA GLN A 189 31.33 -18.38 -17.59
C GLN A 189 32.18 -17.40 -16.77
N GLN A 190 31.85 -16.10 -16.77
CA GLN A 190 32.69 -15.05 -16.19
C GLN A 190 32.06 -14.40 -14.95
N LEU A 191 31.29 -15.18 -14.20
CA LEU A 191 30.82 -14.76 -12.87
C LEU A 191 32.02 -14.68 -11.92
N LEU A 192 32.01 -13.67 -11.06
CA LEU A 192 32.97 -13.58 -9.98
C LEU A 192 32.67 -14.68 -8.95
N SER A 193 33.69 -15.46 -8.57
CA SER A 193 33.53 -16.57 -7.62
C SER A 193 33.05 -16.12 -6.23
N ASN A 194 33.38 -14.89 -5.84
CA ASN A 194 32.92 -14.26 -4.60
C ASN A 194 32.00 -13.05 -4.89
N GLY A 195 31.41 -13.02 -6.09
CA GLY A 195 30.51 -11.96 -6.52
C GLY A 195 29.17 -12.03 -5.81
N ASN A 196 28.55 -10.88 -5.58
CA ASN A 196 27.20 -10.85 -5.03
C ASN A 196 26.16 -11.19 -6.11
N GLU A 197 25.03 -11.75 -5.68
CA GLU A 197 23.81 -11.70 -6.48
C GLU A 197 23.08 -10.36 -6.24
N LEU A 198 22.35 -9.91 -7.25
CA LEU A 198 21.68 -8.62 -7.29
C LEU A 198 20.29 -8.76 -7.90
N GLY A 199 19.29 -8.28 -7.16
CA GLY A 199 18.02 -7.87 -7.71
C GLY A 199 18.07 -6.36 -7.97
N ILE A 200 17.66 -5.88 -9.12
CA ILE A 200 17.64 -4.43 -9.37
C ILE A 200 16.41 -3.98 -10.13
N LEU A 201 15.73 -3.00 -9.56
CA LEU A 201 14.64 -2.25 -10.16
C LEU A 201 15.18 -0.95 -10.76
N TYR A 202 14.93 -0.67 -12.04
CA TYR A 202 15.41 0.55 -12.68
C TYR A 202 14.50 1.02 -13.82
N MET A 203 14.73 2.25 -14.28
CA MET A 203 14.08 2.81 -15.45
C MET A 203 14.62 2.17 -16.74
N GLY A 204 14.02 1.04 -17.14
CA GLY A 204 14.28 0.41 -18.44
C GLY A 204 13.18 0.72 -19.46
N GLU A 205 12.94 -0.23 -20.38
CA GLU A 205 11.93 -0.12 -21.45
C GLU A 205 10.60 -0.82 -21.10
N ALA A 206 10.31 -1.01 -19.81
CA ALA A 206 9.08 -1.66 -19.37
C ALA A 206 7.83 -0.94 -19.88
N ARG A 207 6.79 -1.72 -20.21
CA ARG A 207 5.47 -1.20 -20.58
C ARG A 207 4.84 -0.35 -19.47
N GLU A 208 3.90 0.51 -19.86
CA GLU A 208 3.12 1.34 -18.92
C GLU A 208 2.45 0.47 -17.83
N GLY A 209 2.58 0.91 -16.56
CA GLY A 209 2.10 0.16 -15.40
C GLY A 209 3.03 -0.98 -14.93
N CYS A 210 4.22 -1.10 -15.50
CA CYS A 210 5.27 -2.04 -15.09
C CYS A 210 6.62 -1.33 -14.90
N CYS A 211 7.53 -1.97 -14.19
CA CYS A 211 8.91 -1.55 -14.04
C CYS A 211 9.86 -2.66 -14.48
N THR A 212 11.06 -2.28 -14.91
CA THR A 212 12.11 -3.24 -15.28
C THR A 212 12.81 -3.75 -14.03
N TYR A 213 12.87 -5.07 -13.87
CA TYR A 213 13.61 -5.75 -12.81
C TYR A 213 14.60 -6.75 -13.42
N MET A 214 15.81 -6.81 -12.89
CA MET A 214 16.81 -7.79 -13.28
C MET A 214 17.28 -8.57 -12.04
N ALA A 215 17.28 -9.90 -12.12
CA ALA A 215 18.01 -10.76 -11.21
C ALA A 215 19.33 -11.18 -11.88
N GLY A 216 20.45 -11.01 -11.21
CA GLY A 216 21.77 -11.30 -11.79
C GLY A 216 22.86 -11.57 -10.76
N ALA A 217 24.04 -11.90 -11.26
CA ALA A 217 25.25 -12.03 -10.46
C ALA A 217 26.38 -11.17 -11.02
N GLU A 218 27.30 -10.80 -10.14
CA GLU A 218 28.41 -9.94 -10.50
C GLU A 218 29.38 -10.60 -11.47
N THR A 219 29.88 -9.82 -12.43
CA THR A 219 30.77 -10.29 -13.49
C THR A 219 31.85 -9.28 -13.83
N THR A 220 32.97 -9.77 -14.37
CA THR A 220 34.00 -8.94 -15.00
C THR A 220 33.63 -8.48 -16.41
N LEU A 221 32.59 -9.05 -17.03
CA LEU A 221 32.16 -8.73 -18.39
C LEU A 221 31.39 -7.41 -18.45
N LYS A 222 31.79 -6.55 -19.39
CA LYS A 222 30.96 -5.42 -19.87
C LYS A 222 30.21 -5.72 -21.16
N VAL A 223 30.33 -6.95 -21.67
CA VAL A 223 29.83 -7.34 -23.00
C VAL A 223 28.48 -8.00 -22.86
N LYS A 224 27.54 -7.63 -23.73
CA LYS A 224 26.23 -8.28 -23.84
C LYS A 224 26.41 -9.71 -24.34
N GLU A 225 26.00 -10.68 -23.53
CA GLU A 225 25.80 -12.07 -23.94
C GLU A 225 24.37 -12.24 -24.46
N GLU A 226 24.19 -12.99 -25.54
CA GLU A 226 22.86 -13.19 -26.13
C GLU A 226 21.93 -13.88 -25.13
N GLY A 227 20.78 -13.26 -24.84
CA GLY A 227 19.80 -13.77 -23.88
C GLY A 227 19.99 -13.33 -22.43
N TYR A 228 21.00 -12.49 -22.13
CA TYR A 228 21.21 -11.90 -20.81
C TYR A 228 21.21 -10.37 -20.85
N ALA A 229 20.66 -9.77 -19.80
CA ALA A 229 20.77 -8.34 -19.54
C ALA A 229 22.02 -8.05 -18.71
N THR A 230 22.53 -6.82 -18.80
CA THR A 230 23.67 -6.35 -18.02
C THR A 230 23.34 -5.02 -17.38
N TYR A 231 23.60 -4.88 -16.09
CA TYR A 231 23.47 -3.62 -15.37
C TYR A 231 24.77 -3.28 -14.64
N THR A 232 25.18 -2.01 -14.66
CA THR A 232 26.35 -1.56 -13.91
C THR A 232 25.94 -0.55 -12.85
N LEU A 233 26.14 -0.90 -11.57
CA LEU A 233 25.99 0.03 -10.47
C LEU A 233 27.06 1.13 -10.61
N PRO A 234 26.67 2.40 -10.74
CA PRO A 234 27.61 3.50 -10.93
C PRO A 234 28.39 3.81 -9.64
N CYS A 235 29.58 4.38 -9.77
CA CYS A 235 30.25 4.97 -8.61
C CYS A 235 29.42 6.12 -8.04
N GLY A 236 29.50 6.34 -6.72
CA GLY A 236 28.76 7.40 -6.05
C GLY A 236 28.38 7.07 -4.62
N GLU A 237 27.60 7.96 -4.02
CA GLU A 237 27.09 7.80 -2.65
C GLU A 237 25.71 7.12 -2.66
N TYR A 238 25.50 6.27 -1.66
CA TYR A 238 24.30 5.46 -1.49
C TYR A 238 23.80 5.56 -0.06
N VAL A 239 22.47 5.57 0.09
CA VAL A 239 21.84 5.15 1.35
C VAL A 239 21.63 3.65 1.27
N VAL A 240 22.14 2.93 2.25
CA VAL A 240 22.13 1.47 2.29
C VAL A 240 21.37 1.01 3.52
N CYS A 241 20.36 0.17 3.31
CA CYS A 241 19.63 -0.50 4.39
C CYS A 241 20.09 -1.94 4.47
N GLY A 242 20.89 -2.28 5.48
CA GLY A 242 21.27 -3.65 5.78
C GLY A 242 20.27 -4.30 6.72
N PHE A 243 19.93 -5.55 6.49
CA PHE A 243 19.05 -6.30 7.38
C PHE A 243 19.32 -7.80 7.34
N GLU A 244 19.07 -8.45 8.47
CA GLU A 244 19.23 -9.89 8.65
C GLU A 244 17.96 -10.57 9.19
N ALA A 245 17.81 -11.84 8.83
CA ALA A 245 16.75 -12.72 9.31
C ALA A 245 17.27 -14.15 9.53
N GLU A 246 16.55 -14.93 10.34
CA GLU A 246 16.92 -16.32 10.64
C GLU A 246 16.80 -17.21 9.40
N THR A 247 15.76 -16.98 8.58
CA THR A 247 15.52 -17.74 7.35
C THR A 247 15.52 -16.87 6.10
N PHE A 248 15.80 -17.47 4.95
CA PHE A 248 15.75 -16.77 3.66
C PHE A 248 14.33 -16.29 3.34
N GLU A 249 13.30 -17.07 3.64
CA GLU A 249 11.89 -16.68 3.47
C GLU A 249 11.52 -15.45 4.31
N GLU A 250 12.01 -15.36 5.55
CA GLU A 250 11.82 -14.17 6.37
C GLU A 250 12.57 -12.96 5.80
N LEU A 251 13.76 -13.20 5.23
CA LEU A 251 14.58 -12.18 4.60
C LEU A 251 13.87 -11.55 3.39
N ILE A 252 13.37 -12.37 2.46
CA ILE A 252 12.71 -11.91 1.23
C ILE A 252 11.21 -11.58 1.40
N GLY A 253 10.66 -11.74 2.60
CA GLY A 253 9.27 -11.41 2.93
C GLY A 253 9.16 -10.29 3.97
N PRO A 254 8.95 -10.60 5.26
CA PRO A 254 8.84 -9.61 6.32
C PRO A 254 10.02 -8.63 6.44
N ALA A 255 11.27 -9.08 6.32
CA ALA A 255 12.43 -8.22 6.55
C ALA A 255 12.59 -7.17 5.46
N ILE A 256 12.56 -7.58 4.19
CA ILE A 256 12.61 -6.64 3.06
C ILE A 256 11.42 -5.66 3.08
N TYR A 257 10.23 -6.10 3.50
CA TYR A 257 9.07 -5.21 3.65
C TYR A 257 9.32 -4.12 4.71
N LYS A 258 9.80 -4.51 5.89
CA LYS A 258 10.11 -3.59 6.97
C LYS A 258 11.25 -2.65 6.61
N ALA A 259 12.29 -3.16 5.95
CA ALA A 259 13.42 -2.37 5.46
C ALA A 259 12.96 -1.29 4.48
N HIS A 260 12.05 -1.60 3.56
CA HIS A 260 11.45 -0.61 2.66
C HIS A 260 10.66 0.49 3.40
N ILE A 261 9.84 0.12 4.39
CA ILE A 261 9.10 1.10 5.21
C ILE A 261 10.07 1.99 5.97
N PHE A 262 11.07 1.38 6.61
CA PHE A 262 12.07 2.07 7.40
C PHE A 262 12.87 3.06 6.54
N MET A 263 13.34 2.62 5.38
CA MET A 263 14.04 3.45 4.40
C MET A 263 13.19 4.60 3.88
N LYS A 264 11.93 4.33 3.50
CA LYS A 264 11.01 5.37 3.05
C LYS A 264 10.84 6.48 4.11
N ASN A 265 10.68 6.10 5.37
CA ASN A 265 10.52 7.04 6.47
C ASN A 265 11.81 7.83 6.72
N HIS A 266 12.96 7.17 6.67
CA HIS A 266 14.28 7.80 6.80
C HIS A 266 14.51 8.88 5.75
N LEU A 267 14.32 8.53 4.47
CA LEU A 267 14.49 9.45 3.34
C LEU A 267 13.57 10.67 3.47
N LYS A 268 12.28 10.44 3.77
CA LYS A 268 11.30 11.52 3.94
C LYS A 268 11.71 12.50 5.05
N LYS A 269 12.18 11.97 6.19
CA LYS A 269 12.61 12.79 7.34
C LYS A 269 13.86 13.62 7.04
N LYS A 270 14.86 13.01 6.39
CA LYS A 270 16.12 13.68 6.06
C LYS A 270 16.01 14.60 4.83
N GLY A 271 14.86 14.63 4.16
CA GLY A 271 14.66 15.40 2.93
C GLY A 271 15.53 14.89 1.78
N LEU A 272 15.93 13.62 1.82
CA LEU A 272 16.79 13.01 0.82
C LEU A 272 15.96 12.54 -0.37
N THR A 273 16.53 12.66 -1.56
CA THR A 273 15.97 12.15 -2.79
C THR A 273 16.90 11.08 -3.36
N CYS A 274 16.33 9.96 -3.78
CA CYS A 274 17.10 8.89 -4.41
C CYS A 274 17.08 9.01 -5.93
N GLY A 275 18.16 8.53 -6.55
CA GLY A 275 18.33 8.42 -8.00
C GLY A 275 17.50 7.30 -8.61
N VAL A 276 17.83 6.90 -9.84
CA VAL A 276 16.88 6.22 -10.76
C VAL A 276 16.76 4.69 -10.67
N PHE A 277 17.25 4.07 -9.60
CA PHE A 277 17.11 2.63 -9.37
C PHE A 277 17.07 2.26 -7.88
N ALA A 278 16.69 1.02 -7.58
CA ALA A 278 16.82 0.39 -6.27
C ALA A 278 17.45 -1.00 -6.44
N ALA A 279 18.54 -1.25 -5.71
CA ALA A 279 19.34 -2.46 -5.84
C ALA A 279 19.29 -3.30 -4.55
N GLU A 280 18.91 -4.56 -4.64
CA GLU A 280 18.88 -5.56 -3.59
C GLU A 280 20.10 -6.46 -3.73
N LYS A 281 21.07 -6.35 -2.84
CA LYS A 281 22.28 -7.17 -2.84
C LYS A 281 22.14 -8.32 -1.87
N TYR A 282 22.28 -9.52 -2.39
CA TYR A 282 22.21 -10.77 -1.64
C TYR A 282 23.64 -11.23 -1.33
N TYR A 283 23.88 -11.58 -0.08
CA TYR A 283 25.18 -12.04 0.39
C TYR A 283 25.10 -13.53 0.70
N ASP A 284 25.97 -14.31 0.07
CA ASP A 284 26.22 -15.70 0.42
C ASP A 284 26.94 -15.73 1.79
N THR A 285 26.15 -15.67 2.85
CA THR A 285 26.50 -15.94 4.27
C THR A 285 27.74 -15.22 4.82
N TYR A 286 27.53 -14.01 5.34
CA TYR A 286 28.26 -13.60 6.55
C TYR A 286 27.57 -14.33 7.73
N SER A 287 28.25 -15.28 8.38
CA SER A 287 27.78 -15.96 9.60
C SER A 287 26.50 -16.82 9.45
N ASP A 288 26.07 -17.45 10.55
CA ASP A 288 24.92 -18.37 10.63
C ASP A 288 23.53 -17.70 10.35
N THR A 289 23.51 -16.52 9.71
CA THR A 289 22.32 -15.69 9.47
C THR A 289 22.21 -15.27 7.99
N ASN A 290 20.98 -15.04 7.52
CA ASN A 290 20.71 -14.58 6.16
C ASN A 290 20.75 -13.04 6.13
N TYR A 291 21.57 -12.43 5.26
CA TYR A 291 21.78 -10.98 5.20
C TYR A 291 21.60 -10.41 3.79
N MET A 292 20.93 -9.26 3.70
CA MET A 292 20.73 -8.51 2.45
C MET A 292 20.88 -7.01 2.69
N GLU A 293 21.21 -6.30 1.61
CA GLU A 293 21.22 -4.84 1.60
C GLU A 293 20.35 -4.26 0.48
N ILE A 294 19.58 -3.21 0.78
CA ILE A 294 18.94 -2.35 -0.22
C ILE A 294 19.79 -1.10 -0.42
N TRP A 295 20.24 -0.88 -1.65
CA TRP A 295 21.08 0.24 -2.09
C TRP A 295 20.25 1.22 -2.90
N LEU A 296 20.14 2.45 -2.40
CA LEU A 296 19.49 3.55 -3.08
C LEU A 296 20.52 4.65 -3.38
N PRO A 297 20.76 5.01 -4.65
CA PRO A 297 21.71 6.05 -5.01
C PRO A 297 21.23 7.40 -4.46
N LEU A 298 22.12 8.18 -3.85
CA LEU A 298 21.82 9.56 -3.48
C LEU A 298 21.91 10.43 -4.72
N SER A 299 20.86 11.19 -4.99
CA SER A 299 20.87 12.14 -6.11
C SER A 299 21.41 13.49 -5.64
N THR A 300 22.45 14.01 -6.30
CA THR A 300 22.92 15.41 -6.14
C THR A 300 22.24 16.36 -7.13
N SER A 301 21.64 15.83 -8.20
CA SER A 301 20.83 16.56 -9.16
C SER A 301 19.34 16.29 -8.92
N GLN A 302 18.48 17.25 -9.25
CA GLN A 302 17.02 17.07 -9.25
C GLN A 302 16.52 16.10 -10.34
N GLU A 303 17.39 15.29 -10.95
CA GLU A 303 17.00 14.23 -11.88
C GLU A 303 16.61 12.99 -11.09
N THR A 304 15.32 12.99 -10.76
CA THR A 304 14.63 12.00 -9.96
C THR A 304 14.39 10.73 -10.79
N LEU A 305 14.44 9.55 -10.15
CA LEU A 305 13.44 8.52 -10.46
C LEU A 305 12.13 9.25 -10.21
N LYS A 306 11.47 9.72 -11.27
CA LYS A 306 10.06 10.02 -11.16
C LYS A 306 9.33 8.68 -11.03
N MET A 307 9.54 7.97 -9.92
CA MET A 307 8.34 7.59 -9.17
C MET A 307 7.67 8.92 -8.93
N GLN A 308 6.65 9.23 -9.72
CA GLN A 308 5.79 10.37 -9.44
C GLN A 308 5.56 10.35 -7.94
N LYS A 309 6.00 11.39 -7.23
CA LYS A 309 5.61 11.59 -5.84
C LYS A 309 4.11 11.34 -5.84
N THR A 310 3.68 10.21 -5.30
CA THR A 310 2.29 10.00 -4.97
C THR A 310 2.06 11.02 -3.90
N TRP A 311 1.57 12.16 -4.34
CA TRP A 311 1.24 13.26 -3.49
C TRP A 311 0.33 12.71 -2.39
N ASP A 312 0.76 12.90 -1.15
CA ASP A 312 0.03 12.39 0.01
C ASP A 312 -1.06 13.40 0.35
N ILE A 313 -2.32 12.97 0.27
CA ILE A 313 -3.50 13.74 0.69
C ILE A 313 -3.35 14.33 2.11
N ASN A 314 -2.54 13.68 2.96
CA ASN A 314 -2.29 14.05 4.35
C ASN A 314 -1.01 14.91 4.52
N ASP A 315 -0.31 15.26 3.45
CA ASP A 315 0.85 16.17 3.53
C ASP A 315 0.40 17.62 3.30
N GLY A 316 0.25 18.36 4.39
CA GLY A 316 -0.13 19.78 4.34
C GLY A 316 0.97 20.74 3.91
N THR A 317 2.19 20.26 3.67
CA THR A 317 3.32 21.09 3.23
C THR A 317 3.30 21.34 1.73
N ILE A 318 2.69 20.43 0.95
CA ILE A 318 2.63 20.50 -0.51
C ILE A 318 1.16 20.66 -0.94
N LYS A 319 0.84 21.84 -1.49
CA LYS A 319 -0.48 22.10 -2.05
C LYS A 319 -0.66 21.33 -3.38
N PRO A 320 -1.67 20.45 -3.50
CA PRO A 320 -1.94 19.73 -4.75
C PRO A 320 -2.41 20.64 -5.87
N SER A 321 -2.27 20.15 -7.10
CA SER A 321 -3.10 20.60 -8.23
C SER A 321 -4.42 19.84 -8.26
N MET A 322 -5.44 20.36 -8.97
CA MET A 322 -6.69 19.63 -9.14
C MET A 322 -6.52 18.31 -9.91
N ALA A 323 -5.55 18.24 -10.83
CA ALA A 323 -5.20 17.00 -11.52
C ALA A 323 -4.72 15.94 -10.52
N MET A 324 -3.84 16.31 -9.58
CA MET A 324 -3.35 15.40 -8.54
C MET A 324 -4.46 14.90 -7.61
N ILE A 325 -5.45 15.76 -7.31
CA ILE A 325 -6.65 15.32 -6.56
C ILE A 325 -7.42 14.26 -7.37
N LYS A 326 -7.68 14.52 -8.65
CA LYS A 326 -8.45 13.62 -9.52
C LYS A 326 -7.76 12.28 -9.69
N ASP A 327 -6.45 12.29 -9.89
CA ASP A 327 -5.63 11.07 -10.01
C ASP A 327 -5.68 10.26 -8.70
N TYR A 328 -5.58 10.93 -7.54
CA TYR A 328 -5.69 10.27 -6.23
C TYR A 328 -7.08 9.68 -5.98
N VAL A 329 -8.14 10.40 -6.35
CA VAL A 329 -9.52 9.91 -6.17
C VAL A 329 -9.83 8.77 -7.13
N ASN A 330 -9.32 8.84 -8.36
CA ASN A 330 -9.51 7.87 -9.43
C ASN A 330 -10.99 7.44 -9.57
N SER A 331 -11.89 8.42 -9.69
CA SER A 331 -13.34 8.19 -9.78
C SER A 331 -13.98 9.12 -10.81
N THR A 332 -14.64 8.53 -11.81
CA THR A 332 -15.41 9.28 -12.82
C THR A 332 -16.57 10.07 -12.19
N LEU A 333 -17.10 9.61 -11.06
CA LEU A 333 -18.15 10.31 -10.31
C LEU A 333 -17.65 11.63 -9.72
N PHE A 334 -16.40 11.67 -9.27
CA PHE A 334 -15.76 12.87 -8.75
C PHE A 334 -15.58 13.92 -9.86
N ASP A 335 -15.09 13.46 -11.01
CA ASP A 335 -14.97 14.31 -12.20
C ASP A 335 -16.33 14.86 -12.65
N ALA A 336 -17.35 14.01 -12.68
CA ALA A 336 -18.71 14.39 -13.04
C ALA A 336 -19.28 15.45 -12.09
N LEU A 337 -19.08 15.32 -10.76
CA LEU A 337 -19.54 16.32 -9.81
C LEU A 337 -18.79 17.64 -9.94
N CYS A 338 -17.45 17.60 -10.06
CA CYS A 338 -16.64 18.80 -10.28
C CYS A 338 -17.09 19.55 -11.55
N PHE A 339 -17.25 18.81 -12.65
CA PHE A 339 -17.71 19.37 -13.92
C PHE A 339 -19.11 20.00 -13.79
N PHE A 340 -20.05 19.30 -13.15
CA PHE A 340 -21.39 19.82 -12.87
C PHE A 340 -21.34 21.13 -12.07
N ILE A 341 -20.59 21.18 -10.97
CA ILE A 341 -20.54 22.37 -10.11
C ILE A 341 -19.90 23.55 -10.84
N GLU A 342 -18.82 23.30 -11.59
CA GLU A 342 -18.09 24.31 -12.34
C GLU A 342 -18.93 24.87 -13.49
N THR A 343 -19.74 24.04 -14.14
CA THR A 343 -20.59 24.44 -15.27
C THR A 343 -21.85 25.16 -14.78
N GLU A 344 -22.62 24.54 -13.89
CA GLU A 344 -23.93 25.05 -13.46
C GLU A 344 -23.81 26.27 -12.54
N TYR A 345 -22.85 26.25 -11.62
CA TYR A 345 -22.71 27.31 -10.63
C TYR A 345 -21.57 28.28 -10.96
N GLN A 346 -20.78 28.05 -12.02
CA GLN A 346 -19.61 28.86 -12.35
C GLN A 346 -18.73 29.10 -11.11
N SER A 347 -18.54 28.06 -10.32
CA SER A 347 -17.79 28.08 -9.05
C SER A 347 -16.46 27.37 -9.26
N LYS A 348 -15.35 28.04 -8.92
CA LYS A 348 -14.01 27.44 -9.03
C LYS A 348 -13.65 26.67 -7.76
N PRO A 349 -12.90 25.55 -7.88
CA PRO A 349 -12.45 24.80 -6.72
C PRO A 349 -11.44 25.61 -5.89
N VAL A 350 -11.58 25.58 -4.58
CA VAL A 350 -10.61 26.11 -3.63
C VAL A 350 -10.06 24.96 -2.78
N LEU A 351 -8.76 24.71 -2.91
CA LEU A 351 -8.07 23.66 -2.15
C LEU A 351 -7.68 24.20 -0.78
N GLU A 352 -8.20 23.57 0.27
CA GLU A 352 -7.90 23.91 1.67
C GLU A 352 -7.38 22.68 2.41
N TYR A 353 -6.39 22.86 3.29
CA TYR A 353 -5.86 21.78 4.12
C TYR A 353 -6.57 21.74 5.48
N SER A 354 -7.19 20.61 5.81
CA SER A 354 -7.89 20.40 7.08
C SER A 354 -7.01 19.66 8.08
N ARG A 355 -6.87 20.25 9.28
CA ARG A 355 -6.32 19.58 10.47
C ARG A 355 -7.41 19.08 11.43
N CYS A 356 -8.68 19.14 11.01
CA CYS A 356 -9.81 18.71 11.82
C CYS A 356 -9.84 17.17 11.92
N SER A 357 -10.28 16.67 13.08
CA SER A 357 -10.32 15.22 13.39
C SER A 357 -11.31 14.43 12.53
N LEU A 358 -12.32 15.08 11.93
CA LEU A 358 -13.35 14.39 11.15
C LEU A 358 -12.87 13.94 9.77
N GLN A 359 -12.15 14.80 9.05
CA GLN A 359 -11.47 14.47 7.79
C GLN A 359 -10.18 15.31 7.69
N TYR A 360 -9.05 14.62 7.82
CA TYR A 360 -7.71 15.18 7.81
C TYR A 360 -7.16 15.16 6.38
N GLY A 361 -6.47 16.23 5.98
CA GLY A 361 -5.86 16.33 4.65
C GLY A 361 -6.47 17.42 3.77
N TRP A 362 -6.04 17.45 2.50
CA TRP A 362 -6.54 18.39 1.50
C TRP A 362 -8.00 18.10 1.14
N ASN A 363 -8.80 19.15 0.96
CA ASN A 363 -10.19 19.07 0.51
C ASN A 363 -10.47 20.12 -0.56
N VAL A 364 -11.49 19.87 -1.38
CA VAL A 364 -11.92 20.75 -2.46
C VAL A 364 -13.20 21.46 -2.04
N LYS A 365 -13.15 22.79 -1.86
CA LYS A 365 -14.31 23.59 -1.49
C LYS A 365 -14.86 24.34 -2.69
N TYR A 366 -16.17 24.24 -2.88
CA TYR A 366 -16.91 25.07 -3.83
C TYR A 366 -17.77 26.09 -3.09
N LYS A 367 -17.68 27.35 -3.51
CA LYS A 367 -18.42 28.48 -2.93
C LYS A 367 -19.06 29.31 -4.04
N LYS A 368 -20.26 29.82 -3.81
CA LYS A 368 -20.92 30.79 -4.70
C LYS A 368 -21.52 31.94 -3.89
N SER A 369 -21.16 33.17 -4.26
CA SER A 369 -21.62 34.39 -3.58
C SER A 369 -21.36 34.36 -2.06
N GLY A 370 -20.18 33.91 -1.65
CA GLY A 370 -19.78 33.84 -0.23
C GLY A 370 -20.37 32.66 0.57
N ARG A 371 -21.27 31.84 0.00
CA ARG A 371 -21.82 30.64 0.64
C ARG A 371 -21.16 29.38 0.11
N SER A 372 -20.89 28.40 0.98
CA SER A 372 -20.42 27.07 0.58
C SER A 372 -21.55 26.30 -0.11
N LEU A 373 -21.24 25.73 -1.28
CA LEU A 373 -22.10 24.77 -1.98
C LEU A 373 -21.87 23.38 -1.40
N CYS A 374 -20.60 22.95 -1.40
CA CYS A 374 -20.15 21.71 -0.78
C CYS A 374 -18.66 21.78 -0.45
N THR A 375 -18.19 20.80 0.35
CA THR A 375 -16.77 20.48 0.51
C THR A 375 -16.58 19.01 0.13
N LEU A 376 -15.66 18.73 -0.78
CA LEU A 376 -15.33 17.38 -1.22
C LEU A 376 -14.07 16.91 -0.50
N TYR A 377 -14.14 15.76 0.14
CA TYR A 377 -13.01 15.07 0.76
C TYR A 377 -12.58 13.91 -0.15
N PRO A 378 -11.40 14.02 -0.78
CA PRO A 378 -10.84 12.97 -1.62
C PRO A 378 -10.59 11.67 -0.84
N MET A 379 -10.99 10.53 -1.39
CA MET A 379 -10.66 9.19 -0.88
C MET A 379 -10.13 8.33 -2.04
N GLU A 380 -9.37 7.27 -1.77
CA GLU A 380 -8.95 6.35 -2.83
C GLU A 380 -10.19 5.61 -3.39
N GLY A 381 -10.50 5.83 -4.67
CA GLY A 381 -11.61 5.20 -5.40
C GLY A 381 -13.00 5.83 -5.21
N TYR A 382 -13.15 6.82 -4.31
CA TYR A 382 -14.43 7.50 -4.05
C TYR A 382 -14.22 8.86 -3.39
N PHE A 383 -15.28 9.57 -3.00
CA PHE A 383 -15.14 10.81 -2.25
C PHE A 383 -16.30 11.02 -1.28
N ILE A 384 -16.10 11.90 -0.31
CA ILE A 384 -17.17 12.33 0.60
C ILE A 384 -17.57 13.76 0.24
N ALA A 385 -18.82 13.98 -0.11
CA ALA A 385 -19.39 15.31 -0.30
C ALA A 385 -20.07 15.78 0.99
N LEU A 386 -19.53 16.84 1.59
CA LEU A 386 -20.20 17.56 2.67
C LEU A 386 -21.13 18.62 2.08
N VAL A 387 -22.43 18.45 2.30
CA VAL A 387 -23.46 19.45 2.02
C VAL A 387 -24.15 19.84 3.32
N VAL A 388 -24.18 21.14 3.62
CA VAL A 388 -24.74 21.65 4.88
C VAL A 388 -26.14 22.18 4.63
N ILE A 389 -27.18 21.46 5.05
CA ILE A 389 -28.58 21.90 4.94
C ILE A 389 -28.91 22.78 6.15
N GLY A 390 -29.21 24.05 5.90
CA GLY A 390 -29.59 24.99 6.96
C GLY A 390 -31.08 24.97 7.24
N GLU A 391 -31.48 25.70 8.28
CA GLU A 391 -32.86 25.78 8.75
C GLU A 391 -33.85 26.21 7.65
N ARG A 392 -33.44 27.12 6.76
CA ARG A 392 -34.29 27.62 5.65
C ARG A 392 -34.50 26.58 4.55
N GLU A 393 -33.52 25.72 4.32
CA GLU A 393 -33.56 24.70 3.26
C GLU A 393 -34.18 23.37 3.76
N ARG A 394 -34.40 23.24 5.08
CA ARG A 394 -34.85 22.00 5.72
C ARG A 394 -36.20 21.51 5.20
N VAL A 395 -37.17 22.41 5.05
CA VAL A 395 -38.53 22.06 4.60
C VAL A 395 -38.49 21.48 3.17
N GLU A 396 -37.73 22.13 2.27
CA GLU A 396 -37.57 21.67 0.89
C GLU A 396 -36.82 20.32 0.83
N MET A 397 -35.80 20.15 1.67
CA MET A 397 -35.09 18.87 1.80
C MET A 397 -36.02 17.75 2.26
N GLU A 398 -36.84 17.98 3.29
CA GLU A 398 -37.76 16.98 3.84
C GLU A 398 -38.87 16.61 2.84
N LEU A 399 -39.38 17.57 2.07
CA LEU A 399 -40.34 17.31 1.00
C LEU A 399 -39.74 16.50 -0.16
N SER A 400 -38.45 16.71 -0.45
CA SER A 400 -37.76 16.00 -1.54
C SER A 400 -37.21 14.64 -1.10
N LEU A 401 -37.01 14.41 0.20
CA LEU A 401 -36.34 13.24 0.78
C LEU A 401 -36.89 11.88 0.28
N PRO A 402 -38.21 11.68 0.07
CA PRO A 402 -38.72 10.42 -0.45
C PRO A 402 -38.25 10.06 -1.86
N LEU A 403 -37.71 11.03 -2.62
CA LEU A 403 -37.16 10.82 -3.96
C LEU A 403 -35.67 10.42 -3.95
N PHE A 404 -35.01 10.54 -2.80
CA PHE A 404 -33.59 10.21 -2.64
C PHE A 404 -33.42 8.71 -2.42
N THR A 405 -32.18 8.22 -2.62
CA THR A 405 -31.80 6.84 -2.28
C THR A 405 -32.07 6.53 -0.80
N GLU A 406 -32.34 5.25 -0.47
CA GLU A 406 -32.54 4.80 0.93
C GLU A 406 -31.36 5.19 1.83
N TYR A 407 -30.14 5.12 1.29
CA TYR A 407 -28.93 5.56 1.96
C TYR A 407 -29.01 7.04 2.38
N MET A 408 -29.43 7.92 1.47
CA MET A 408 -29.56 9.34 1.76
C MET A 408 -30.70 9.66 2.71
N GLN A 409 -31.82 8.94 2.62
CA GLN A 409 -32.92 9.04 3.59
C GLN A 409 -32.41 8.69 5.00
N HIS A 410 -31.73 7.56 5.14
CA HIS A 410 -31.16 7.12 6.42
C HIS A 410 -30.11 8.12 6.95
N LEU A 411 -29.17 8.54 6.10
CA LEU A 411 -28.13 9.52 6.47
C LEU A 411 -28.76 10.84 6.96
N TYR A 412 -29.78 11.34 6.28
CA TYR A 412 -30.45 12.57 6.68
C TYR A 412 -31.13 12.43 8.05
N HIS A 413 -31.83 11.32 8.30
CA HIS A 413 -32.52 11.09 9.58
C HIS A 413 -31.53 10.95 10.75
N GLU A 414 -30.44 10.20 10.57
CA GLU A 414 -29.42 9.97 11.60
C GLU A 414 -28.55 11.21 11.87
N THR A 415 -28.41 12.11 10.89
CA THR A 415 -27.57 13.31 11.04
C THR A 415 -28.19 14.27 12.07
N LYS A 416 -27.51 14.46 13.20
CA LYS A 416 -27.93 15.41 14.23
C LYS A 416 -27.86 16.86 13.75
N ILE A 417 -28.75 17.69 14.27
CA ILE A 417 -28.72 19.14 14.02
C ILE A 417 -27.67 19.76 14.94
N GLY A 418 -26.72 20.49 14.35
CA GLY A 418 -25.72 21.28 15.05
C GLY A 418 -25.78 22.73 14.58
N MET A 419 -25.88 23.70 15.50
CA MET A 419 -25.99 25.13 15.18
C MET A 419 -27.12 25.45 14.18
N GLY A 420 -28.24 24.73 14.27
CA GLY A 420 -29.40 24.91 13.38
C GLY A 420 -29.21 24.32 11.96
N GLN A 421 -28.16 23.53 11.73
CA GLN A 421 -27.83 22.97 10.42
C GLN A 421 -27.59 21.44 10.50
N LYS A 422 -27.90 20.71 9.43
CA LYS A 422 -27.48 19.33 9.23
C LYS A 422 -26.27 19.27 8.30
N TRP A 423 -25.20 18.63 8.76
CA TRP A 423 -23.93 18.53 8.05
C TRP A 423 -23.84 17.14 7.43
N LEU A 424 -24.40 16.97 6.24
CA LEU A 424 -24.50 15.67 5.59
C LEU A 424 -23.15 15.29 5.00
N MET A 425 -22.50 14.27 5.56
CA MET A 425 -21.24 13.71 5.05
C MET A 425 -21.55 12.53 4.13
N ILE A 426 -21.74 12.82 2.84
CA ILE A 426 -22.28 11.88 1.87
C ILE A 426 -21.13 11.13 1.19
N HIS A 427 -20.96 9.84 1.48
CA HIS A 427 -20.07 8.96 0.73
C HIS A 427 -20.64 8.70 -0.67
N VAL A 428 -19.97 9.18 -1.71
CA VAL A 428 -20.43 9.04 -3.10
C VAL A 428 -19.71 7.85 -3.73
N THR A 429 -20.44 6.74 -3.87
CA THR A 429 -19.89 5.45 -4.34
C THR A 429 -20.53 4.95 -5.63
N ASP A 430 -21.65 5.54 -6.03
CA ASP A 430 -22.38 5.20 -7.26
C ASP A 430 -23.08 6.44 -7.83
N GLU A 431 -23.67 6.28 -9.01
CA GLU A 431 -24.31 7.35 -9.78
C GLU A 431 -25.62 7.84 -9.13
N ALA A 432 -26.38 6.96 -8.46
CA ALA A 432 -27.62 7.35 -7.80
C ALA A 432 -27.34 8.29 -6.61
N ILE A 433 -26.31 7.99 -5.81
CA ILE A 433 -25.87 8.87 -4.72
C ILE A 433 -25.29 10.18 -5.28
N LEU A 434 -24.61 10.14 -6.42
CA LEU A 434 -24.12 11.37 -7.08
C LEU A 434 -25.27 12.32 -7.45
N GLU A 435 -26.37 11.79 -8.01
CA GLU A 435 -27.56 12.61 -8.33
C GLU A 435 -28.21 13.19 -7.07
N ASP A 436 -28.30 12.41 -5.99
CA ASP A 436 -28.76 12.90 -4.69
C ASP A 436 -27.90 14.07 -4.20
N VAL A 437 -26.57 13.99 -4.32
CA VAL A 437 -25.66 15.08 -3.94
C VAL A 437 -25.92 16.33 -4.79
N LYS A 438 -26.11 16.19 -6.10
CA LYS A 438 -26.44 17.32 -6.99
C LYS A 438 -27.76 17.98 -6.55
N GLN A 439 -28.77 17.19 -6.19
CA GLN A 439 -30.04 17.72 -5.70
C GLN A 439 -29.90 18.40 -4.33
N CYS A 440 -29.11 17.85 -3.40
CA CYS A 440 -28.76 18.51 -2.14
C CYS A 440 -28.08 19.87 -2.38
N ILE A 441 -27.16 19.97 -3.33
CA ILE A 441 -26.48 21.23 -3.68
C ILE A 441 -27.49 22.24 -4.27
N ALA A 442 -28.43 21.77 -5.09
CA ALA A 442 -29.49 22.61 -5.66
C ALA A 442 -30.42 23.18 -4.56
N ILE A 443 -30.90 22.32 -3.65
CA ILE A 443 -31.70 22.73 -2.48
C ILE A 443 -30.90 23.71 -1.63
N ARG A 444 -29.61 23.43 -1.40
CA ARG A 444 -28.74 24.29 -0.59
C ARG A 444 -28.54 25.68 -1.17
N ARG A 445 -28.51 25.79 -2.50
CA ARG A 445 -28.43 27.10 -3.18
C ARG A 445 -29.76 27.85 -3.08
N GLY A 446 -30.87 27.12 -2.98
CA GLY A 446 -32.22 27.60 -3.28
C GLY A 446 -32.37 27.71 -4.79
N ARG A 447 -33.34 27.00 -5.38
CA ARG A 447 -33.66 27.20 -6.80
C ARG A 447 -34.03 28.68 -6.99
N ARG A 448 -33.27 29.40 -7.83
CA ARG A 448 -33.84 30.54 -8.55
C ARG A 448 -34.85 29.92 -9.52
N GLN A 449 -36.14 30.16 -9.29
CA GLN A 449 -37.08 30.19 -10.41
C GLN A 449 -36.65 31.29 -11.39
#